data_AF-A0A7C0W4M6-F1
#
_entry.id   AF-A0A7C0W4M6-F1
#
_cell.length_a   1.000
_cell.length_b   1.000
_cell.length_c   1.000
_cell.angle_alpha   90.00
_cell.angle_beta   90.00
_cell.angle_gamma   90.00
#
_symmetry.space_group_name_H-M   'P 1'
#
loop_
_entity.id
_entity.type
_entity.pdbx_description
1 polymer ?
#
loop_
_entity_poly.entity_id
_entity_poly.type
_entity_poly.pdbx_seq_one_letter_code
_entity_poly.pdbx_strand_id
1 'polypeptide(L)'
;MTLSIIPVPGIGEVQPGADLAEVILEAIDDSGIGLEDDDVVVVTHKVVSKAEAATARYASDAEYQALKEQEATAVIRRRGNLMIAMTRQGFICANAGVDRSNVEPGQVALHPRDPD
;
A
#
# COMPACT_ATOMS: atom_id res chain seq x y z
N MET A 1 -10.92 -30.15 4.09
CA MET A 1 -10.83 -28.70 4.36
C MET A 1 -10.99 -27.98 3.03
N THR A 2 -11.87 -26.99 3.00
CA THR A 2 -12.13 -26.18 1.81
C THR A 2 -11.62 -24.78 2.12
N LEU A 3 -10.90 -24.17 1.17
CA LEU A 3 -10.46 -22.79 1.24
C LEU A 3 -11.29 -21.96 0.26
N SER A 4 -11.87 -20.85 0.73
CA SER A 4 -12.52 -19.82 -0.08
C SER A 4 -11.67 -18.55 -0.09
N ILE A 5 -11.66 -17.86 -1.23
CA ILE A 5 -11.07 -16.53 -1.37
C ILE A 5 -12.15 -15.64 -1.95
N ILE A 6 -12.62 -14.68 -1.15
CA ILE A 6 -13.78 -13.86 -1.49
C ILE A 6 -13.32 -12.41 -1.65
N PRO A 7 -13.54 -11.77 -2.80
CA PRO A 7 -13.25 -10.35 -2.96
C PRO A 7 -14.27 -9.52 -2.18
N VAL A 8 -13.84 -8.38 -1.63
CA VAL A 8 -14.72 -7.36 -1.03
C VAL A 8 -14.93 -6.23 -2.05
N PRO A 9 -16.04 -6.23 -2.82
CA PRO A 9 -16.33 -5.16 -3.77
C PRO A 9 -16.88 -3.92 -3.05
N GLY A 10 -17.10 -2.83 -3.79
CA GLY A 10 -17.78 -1.63 -3.26
C GLY A 10 -16.86 -0.60 -2.59
N ILE A 11 -15.61 -0.96 -2.25
CA ILE A 11 -14.65 -0.01 -1.70
C ILE A 11 -14.21 1.01 -2.78
N GLY A 12 -14.50 2.29 -2.53
CA GLY A 12 -14.11 3.41 -3.38
C GLY A 12 -12.66 3.87 -3.20
N GLU A 13 -12.36 5.09 -3.66
CA GLU A 13 -11.03 5.69 -3.51
C GLU A 13 -10.77 6.13 -2.06
N VAL A 14 -9.87 5.42 -1.38
CA VAL A 14 -9.48 5.70 0.02
C VAL A 14 -8.76 7.04 0.12
N GLN A 15 -9.29 7.92 0.98
CA GLN A 15 -8.74 9.24 1.23
C GLN A 15 -7.84 9.29 2.48
N PRO A 16 -6.92 10.27 2.57
CA PRO A 16 -6.20 10.55 3.81
C PRO A 16 -7.12 10.71 5.01
N GLY A 17 -6.82 9.99 6.09
CA GLY A 17 -7.58 10.00 7.34
C GLY A 17 -8.80 9.07 7.37
N ALA A 18 -9.05 8.28 6.33
CA ALA A 18 -10.12 7.29 6.35
C ALA A 18 -9.90 6.24 7.45
N ASP A 19 -10.96 5.89 8.17
CA ASP A 19 -10.99 4.69 9.01
C ASP A 19 -11.13 3.47 8.09
N LEU A 20 -10.01 2.81 7.82
CA LEU A 20 -9.97 1.70 6.89
C LEU A 20 -10.72 0.47 7.41
N ALA A 21 -10.84 0.30 8.73
CA ALA A 21 -11.61 -0.81 9.30
C ALA A 21 -13.10 -0.59 9.07
N GLU A 22 -13.62 0.62 9.34
CA GLU A 22 -15.01 0.99 9.06
C GLU A 22 -15.34 0.80 7.57
N VAL A 23 -14.50 1.33 6.68
CA VAL A 23 -14.69 1.21 5.22
C VAL A 23 -14.73 -0.25 4.75
N ILE A 24 -13.89 -1.13 5.31
CA ILE A 24 -13.87 -2.55 4.95
C ILE A 24 -15.11 -3.27 5.49
N LEU A 25 -15.50 -3.00 6.74
CA LEU A 25 -16.67 -3.62 7.36
C LEU A 25 -17.97 -3.23 6.64
N GLU A 26 -18.15 -1.95 6.31
CA GLU A 26 -19.29 -1.49 5.52
C GLU A 26 -19.38 -2.22 4.17
N ALA A 27 -18.26 -2.35 3.47
CA ALA A 27 -18.24 -3.02 2.16
C ALA A 27 -18.52 -4.54 2.25
N ILE A 28 -18.11 -5.20 3.33
CA ILE A 28 -18.43 -6.61 3.59
C ILE A 28 -19.92 -6.78 3.86
N ASP A 29 -20.51 -5.90 4.68
CA ASP A 29 -21.92 -5.93 5.03
C ASP A 29 -22.80 -5.65 3.81
N ASP A 30 -22.50 -4.61 3.03
CA ASP A 30 -23.20 -4.25 1.80
C ASP A 30 -23.15 -5.37 0.74
N SER A 31 -22.08 -6.17 0.75
CA SER A 31 -21.89 -7.30 -0.16
C SER A 31 -22.55 -8.60 0.32
N GLY A 32 -23.08 -8.63 1.55
CA GLY A 32 -23.69 -9.82 2.15
C GLY A 32 -22.72 -10.99 2.35
N ILE A 33 -21.41 -10.72 2.44
CA ILE A 33 -20.37 -11.75 2.59
C ILE A 33 -20.35 -12.26 4.04
N GLY A 34 -20.42 -11.34 5.01
CA GLY A 34 -20.22 -11.64 6.44
C GLY A 34 -18.76 -11.97 6.78
N LEU A 35 -18.40 -11.90 8.06
CA LEU A 35 -17.15 -12.43 8.59
C LEU A 35 -17.46 -13.54 9.61
N GLU A 36 -16.68 -14.60 9.57
CA GLU A 36 -16.72 -15.70 10.53
C GLU A 36 -15.47 -15.72 11.40
N ASP A 37 -15.52 -16.42 12.53
CA ASP A 37 -14.35 -16.64 13.37
C ASP A 37 -13.25 -17.35 12.55
N ASP A 38 -11.99 -16.95 12.77
CA ASP A 38 -10.80 -17.41 12.04
C ASP A 38 -10.67 -16.97 10.57
N ASP A 39 -11.56 -16.08 10.08
CA ASP A 39 -11.37 -15.44 8.78
C ASP A 39 -10.12 -14.55 8.74
N VAL A 40 -9.50 -14.48 7.55
CA VAL A 40 -8.32 -13.64 7.30
C VAL A 40 -8.68 -12.52 6.32
N VAL A 41 -8.63 -11.28 6.79
CA VAL A 41 -8.79 -10.09 5.95
C VAL A 41 -7.42 -9.71 5.36
N VAL A 42 -7.31 -9.77 4.04
CA VAL A 42 -6.08 -9.39 3.32
C VAL A 42 -6.24 -8.01 2.72
N VAL A 43 -5.44 -7.05 3.19
CA VAL A 43 -5.47 -5.66 2.75
C VAL A 43 -4.18 -5.32 2.01
N THR A 44 -4.28 -4.66 0.86
CA THR A 44 -3.08 -4.20 0.14
C THR A 44 -2.47 -2.99 0.86
N HIS A 45 -1.14 -2.91 0.91
CA HIS A 45 -0.46 -1.80 1.62
C HIS A 45 -0.88 -0.41 1.12
N LYS A 46 -1.30 -0.26 -0.14
CA LYS A 46 -1.57 1.05 -0.75
C LYS A 46 -2.77 1.76 -0.15
N VAL A 47 -3.83 1.04 0.18
CA VAL A 47 -5.00 1.65 0.84
C VAL A 47 -4.65 2.08 2.26
N VAL A 48 -3.78 1.33 2.94
CA VAL A 48 -3.21 1.71 4.23
C VAL A 48 -2.36 2.98 4.08
N SER A 49 -1.44 3.03 3.10
CA SER A 49 -0.63 4.23 2.82
C SER A 49 -1.47 5.47 2.56
N LYS A 50 -2.59 5.33 1.82
CA LYS A 50 -3.50 6.45 1.56
C LYS A 50 -4.19 6.91 2.84
N ALA A 51 -4.77 5.99 3.60
CA ALA A 51 -5.44 6.31 4.88
C ALA A 51 -4.48 6.99 5.86
N GLU A 52 -3.22 6.56 5.94
CA GLU A 52 -2.18 7.16 6.79
C GLU A 52 -1.63 8.51 6.29
N ALA A 53 -2.11 9.00 5.15
CA ALA A 53 -1.52 10.13 4.43
C ALA A 53 -0.02 9.94 4.10
N ALA A 54 0.41 8.70 3.89
CA ALA A 54 1.77 8.33 3.49
C ALA A 54 1.94 8.46 1.96
N THR A 55 1.72 9.67 1.44
CA THR A 55 1.95 10.00 0.03
C THR A 55 2.89 11.20 -0.11
N ALA A 56 3.63 11.26 -1.22
CA ALA A 56 4.55 12.35 -1.51
C ALA A 56 4.38 12.84 -2.95
N ARG A 57 4.58 14.15 -3.17
CA ARG A 57 4.60 14.74 -4.52
C ARG A 57 6.00 14.68 -5.12
N TYR A 58 6.06 14.56 -6.44
CA TYR A 58 7.29 14.65 -7.21
C TYR A 58 7.01 15.34 -8.56
N ALA A 59 7.98 16.05 -9.09
CA ALA A 59 7.92 16.81 -10.34
C ALA A 59 8.98 16.35 -11.37
N SER A 60 9.91 15.49 -10.96
CA SER A 60 10.97 14.97 -11.84
C SER A 60 11.33 13.52 -11.51
N ASP A 61 11.98 12.85 -12.45
CA ASP A 61 12.53 11.50 -12.22
C ASP A 61 13.59 11.51 -11.11
N ALA A 62 14.36 12.60 -10.96
CA ALA A 62 15.35 12.74 -9.90
C ALA A 62 14.68 12.77 -8.52
N GLU A 63 13.59 13.52 -8.36
CA GLU A 63 12.80 13.55 -7.12
C GLU A 63 12.16 12.20 -6.84
N TYR A 64 11.64 11.51 -7.86
CA TYR A 64 11.09 10.17 -7.70
C TYR A 64 12.17 9.17 -7.24
N GLN A 65 13.39 9.22 -7.78
CA GLN A 65 14.48 8.37 -7.31
C GLN A 65 14.88 8.71 -5.87
N ALA A 66 14.96 9.99 -5.52
CA ALA A 66 15.28 10.42 -4.16
C ALA A 66 14.28 9.90 -3.14
N LEU A 67 12.98 9.92 -3.43
CA LEU A 67 11.95 9.36 -2.55
C LEU A 67 12.16 7.87 -2.27
N LYS A 68 12.48 7.07 -3.30
CA LYS A 68 12.79 5.64 -3.11
C LYS A 68 14.02 5.42 -2.24
N GLU A 69 15.04 6.25 -2.43
CA GLU A 69 16.29 6.15 -1.68
C GLU A 69 16.11 6.57 -0.22
N GLN A 70 15.24 7.54 0.04
CA GLN A 70 14.85 7.91 1.40
C GLN A 70 14.12 6.78 2.12
N GLU A 71 13.21 6.08 1.44
CA GLU A 71 12.50 4.92 2.00
C GLU A 71 13.39 3.67 2.19
N ALA A 72 14.54 3.62 1.51
CA ALA A 72 15.46 2.51 1.58
C ALA A 72 16.42 2.61 2.78
N THR A 73 16.56 1.53 3.55
CA THR A 73 17.64 1.37 4.54
C THR A 73 18.90 0.76 3.93
N ALA A 74 18.74 -0.06 2.89
CA ALA A 74 19.84 -0.62 2.11
C ALA A 74 19.42 -0.85 0.66
N VAL A 75 20.31 -0.55 -0.30
CA VAL A 75 20.10 -0.88 -1.72
C VAL A 75 20.81 -2.19 -2.03
N ILE A 76 20.05 -3.21 -2.42
CA ILE A 76 20.56 -4.56 -2.72
C ILE A 76 21.04 -4.66 -4.17
N ARG A 77 20.27 -4.10 -5.11
CA ARG A 77 20.59 -4.16 -6.54
C ARG A 77 19.93 -3.03 -7.32
N ARG A 78 20.58 -2.57 -8.38
CA ARG A 78 19.99 -1.68 -9.40
C ARG A 78 20.03 -2.32 -10.78
N ARG A 79 18.98 -2.11 -11.57
CA ARG A 79 18.90 -2.51 -12.98
C ARG A 79 18.07 -1.48 -13.75
N GLY A 80 18.73 -0.57 -14.46
CA GLY A 80 18.05 0.58 -15.07
C GLY A 80 17.29 1.38 -14.01
N ASN A 81 16.00 1.64 -14.24
CA ASN A 81 15.15 2.40 -13.33
C ASN A 81 14.64 1.59 -12.13
N LEU A 82 14.85 0.27 -12.11
CA LEU A 82 14.45 -0.61 -11.01
C LEU A 82 15.55 -0.63 -9.94
N MET A 83 15.13 -0.40 -8.70
CA MET A 83 15.94 -0.58 -7.50
C MET A 83 15.33 -1.72 -6.68
N ILE A 84 16.13 -2.67 -6.21
CA ILE A 84 15.74 -3.61 -5.15
C ILE A 84 16.38 -3.11 -3.87
N ALA A 85 15.56 -2.84 -2.86
CA ALA A 85 15.99 -2.22 -1.61
C ALA A 85 15.22 -2.80 -0.43
N MET A 86 15.83 -2.68 0.75
CA MET A 86 15.19 -2.97 2.02
C MET A 86 14.44 -1.72 2.51
N THR A 87 13.18 -1.85 2.89
CA THR A 87 12.39 -0.77 3.51
C THR A 87 12.83 -0.52 4.95
N ARG A 88 12.28 0.51 5.62
CA ARG A 88 12.48 0.73 7.06
C ARG A 88 11.95 -0.42 7.93
N GLN A 89 10.91 -1.08 7.46
CA GLN A 89 10.28 -2.25 8.10
C GLN A 89 11.02 -3.55 7.80
N GLY A 90 12.08 -3.53 6.99
CA GLY A 90 12.92 -4.70 6.71
C GLY A 90 12.49 -5.52 5.48
N PHE A 91 11.45 -5.11 4.74
CA PHE A 91 11.05 -5.82 3.52
C PHE A 91 12.03 -5.56 2.37
N ILE A 92 12.51 -6.63 1.72
CA ILE A 92 13.30 -6.49 0.49
C ILE A 92 12.36 -6.53 -0.70
N CYS A 93 12.17 -5.38 -1.35
CA CYS A 93 11.22 -5.23 -2.44
C CYS A 93 11.69 -4.24 -3.50
N ALA A 94 10.91 -4.12 -4.58
CA ALA A 94 11.16 -3.13 -5.62
C ALA A 94 10.90 -1.72 -5.09
N ASN A 95 11.80 -0.79 -5.43
CA ASN A 95 11.71 0.65 -5.16
C ASN A 95 11.46 1.01 -3.69
N ALA A 96 11.86 0.16 -2.75
CA ALA A 96 11.57 0.30 -1.32
C ALA A 96 10.06 0.45 -1.02
N GLY A 97 9.21 -0.17 -1.83
CA GLY A 97 7.75 -0.09 -1.66
C GLY A 97 7.12 1.21 -2.15
N VAL A 98 7.90 2.16 -2.68
CA VAL A 98 7.37 3.38 -3.27
C VAL A 98 6.68 3.07 -4.60
N ASP A 99 5.41 3.45 -4.72
CA ASP A 99 4.55 3.12 -5.86
C ASP A 99 3.84 4.37 -6.41
N ARG A 100 3.83 4.52 -7.73
CA ARG A 100 3.15 5.62 -8.46
C ARG A 100 1.80 5.23 -9.04
N SER A 101 1.42 3.96 -8.95
CA SER A 101 0.18 3.44 -9.52
C SER A 101 -0.97 3.62 -8.54
N ASN A 102 -2.19 3.84 -9.06
CA ASN A 102 -3.41 4.04 -8.27
C ASN A 102 -3.26 5.14 -7.21
N VAL A 103 -2.57 6.22 -7.55
CA VAL A 103 -2.48 7.46 -6.78
C VAL A 103 -2.65 8.63 -7.75
N GLU A 104 -2.88 9.83 -7.24
CA GLU A 104 -3.04 11.01 -8.08
C GLU A 104 -1.80 11.27 -8.95
N PRO A 105 -1.97 11.81 -10.17
CA PRO A 105 -0.85 12.18 -11.03
C PRO A 105 0.13 13.11 -10.32
N GLY A 106 1.43 12.78 -10.39
CA GLY A 106 2.49 13.52 -9.69
C GLY A 106 2.63 13.18 -8.20
N GLN A 107 1.96 12.12 -7.74
CA GLN A 107 2.15 11.55 -6.41
C GLN A 107 2.69 10.12 -6.43
N VAL A 108 3.28 9.73 -5.32
CA VAL A 108 3.61 8.34 -4.98
C VAL A 108 3.01 7.98 -3.62
N ALA A 109 2.62 6.73 -3.46
CA ALA A 109 2.43 6.11 -2.16
C ALA A 109 3.80 5.67 -1.62
N LEU A 110 4.06 6.00 -0.36
CA LEU A 110 5.17 5.48 0.42
C LEU A 110 4.72 4.20 1.14
N HIS A 111 5.66 3.48 1.74
CA HIS A 111 5.31 2.30 2.54
C HIS A 111 4.52 2.72 3.81
N PRO A 112 3.51 1.94 4.26
CA PRO A 112 2.87 2.21 5.54
C PRO A 112 3.88 2.30 6.68
N ARG A 113 3.59 3.17 7.65
CA ARG A 113 4.53 3.48 8.74
C ARG A 113 4.75 2.28 9.64
N ASP A 114 3.66 1.63 10.04
CA ASP A 114 3.65 0.49 10.97
C ASP A 114 2.63 -0.58 10.49
N PRO A 115 3.03 -1.46 9.55
CA PRO A 115 2.12 -2.38 8.86
C PRO A 115 1.80 -3.69 9.61
N ASP A 116 2.43 -3.95 10.76
CA ASP A 116 2.23 -5.16 11.58
C ASP A 116 1.13 -4.95 12.64
#